data_AF-A0A7K2XCT0-F1
#
_entry.id   AF-A0A7K2XCT0-F1
#
_cell.length_a   1.000
_cell.length_b   1.000
_cell.length_c   1.000
_cell.angle_alpha   90.00
_cell.angle_beta   90.00
_cell.angle_gamma   90.00
#
_symmetry.space_group_name_H-M   'P 1'
#
loop_
_entity.id
_entity.type
_entity.pdbx_description
1 polymer ?
#
loop_
_entity_poly.entity_id
_entity_poly.type
_entity_poly.pdbx_seq_one_letter_code
_entity_poly.pdbx_strand_id
1 'polypeptide(L)'
;RTAVVDPEPGGGAARVAAGMLAAVTELHYGEETLLGLNLASAARYPAFVAELEEATGLDVGHRACGTLAVALDADDRAHLRELHAL
;
A
#
# COMPACT_ATOMS: atom_id res chain seq x y z
N ARG A 1 9.56 14.84 23.16
CA ARG A 1 8.46 15.76 22.78
C ARG A 1 8.60 16.04 21.29
N THR A 2 7.53 15.87 20.53
CA THR A 2 7.52 16.04 19.06
C THR A 2 6.46 17.09 18.71
N ALA A 3 6.67 17.86 17.64
CA ALA A 3 5.69 18.80 17.11
C ALA A 3 5.50 18.52 15.61
N VAL A 4 4.25 18.49 15.17
CA VAL A 4 3.86 18.38 13.75
C VAL A 4 3.25 19.72 13.36
N VAL A 5 3.71 20.30 12.24
CA VAL A 5 3.25 21.61 11.76
C VAL A 5 2.67 21.43 10.36
N ASP A 6 1.35 21.50 10.27
CA ASP A 6 0.58 21.43 9.04
C ASP A 6 -0.67 22.31 9.20
N PRO A 7 -0.91 23.30 8.32
CA PRO A 7 -2.10 24.15 8.39
C PRO A 7 -3.41 23.39 8.08
N GLU A 8 -3.36 22.25 7.37
CA GLU A 8 -4.53 21.41 7.08
C GLU A 8 -4.21 19.90 7.21
N PRO A 9 -4.06 19.38 8.44
CA PRO A 9 -3.69 17.98 8.66
C PRO A 9 -4.65 16.99 8.00
N GLY A 10 -4.10 15.96 7.36
CA GLY A 10 -4.89 14.97 6.63
C GLY A 10 -5.56 15.52 5.36
N GLY A 11 -5.13 16.69 4.88
CA GLY A 11 -5.50 17.24 3.58
C GLY A 11 -4.64 16.69 2.43
N GLY A 12 -4.62 17.42 1.31
CA GLY A 12 -3.77 17.13 0.15
C GLY A 12 -3.95 15.73 -0.44
N ALA A 13 -2.84 15.12 -0.88
CA ALA A 13 -2.84 13.81 -1.52
C ALA A 13 -3.38 12.69 -0.63
N ALA A 14 -3.18 12.77 0.69
CA ALA A 14 -3.69 11.77 1.63
C ALA A 14 -5.22 11.70 1.63
N ARG A 15 -5.91 12.84 1.46
CA ARG A 15 -7.38 12.90 1.43
C ARG A 15 -7.99 12.29 0.16
N VAL A 16 -7.27 12.36 -0.96
CA VAL A 16 -7.77 11.96 -2.29
C VAL A 16 -7.18 10.65 -2.78
N ALA A 17 -6.26 10.04 -2.02
CA ALA A 17 -5.68 8.75 -2.35
C ALA A 17 -6.74 7.64 -2.30
N ALA A 18 -6.62 6.67 -3.22
CA ALA A 18 -7.53 5.53 -3.27
C ALA A 18 -7.39 4.56 -2.08
N GLY A 19 -6.22 4.55 -1.41
CA GLY A 19 -5.95 3.68 -0.26
C GLY A 19 -5.62 2.23 -0.59
N MET A 20 -5.26 1.91 -1.85
CA MET A 20 -4.83 0.56 -2.22
C MET A 20 -3.44 0.24 -1.66
N LEU A 21 -3.25 -0.96 -1.11
CA LEU A 21 -1.96 -1.44 -0.61
C LEU A 21 -1.28 -2.32 -1.67
N ALA A 22 -0.74 -1.66 -2.70
CA ALA A 22 -0.31 -2.26 -3.97
C ALA A 22 1.19 -2.57 -4.04
N ALA A 23 1.75 -3.19 -3.00
CA ALA A 23 3.20 -3.32 -2.78
C ALA A 23 4.01 -3.91 -3.95
N VAL A 24 3.40 -4.80 -4.73
CA VAL A 24 4.03 -5.51 -5.86
C VAL A 24 3.51 -5.06 -7.23
N THR A 25 2.27 -4.54 -7.32
CA THR A 25 1.61 -4.23 -8.59
C THR A 25 1.94 -2.85 -9.15
N GLU A 26 2.49 -1.94 -8.33
CA GLU A 26 2.89 -0.58 -8.75
C GLU A 26 4.40 -0.44 -9.02
N LEU A 27 5.12 -1.57 -9.09
CA LEU A 27 6.57 -1.58 -9.27
C LEU A 27 6.97 -1.21 -10.71
N HIS A 28 7.97 -0.34 -10.85
CA HIS A 28 8.68 -0.16 -12.12
C HIS A 28 9.95 -1.02 -12.17
N TYR A 29 10.29 -1.51 -13.36
CA TYR A 29 11.53 -2.25 -13.60
C TYR A 29 12.77 -1.47 -13.09
N GLY A 30 13.57 -2.10 -12.22
CA GLY A 30 14.82 -1.53 -11.67
C GLY A 30 14.68 -0.86 -10.29
N GLU A 31 13.56 -1.04 -9.59
CA GLU A 31 13.33 -0.46 -8.26
C GLU A 31 13.38 -1.51 -7.13
N GLU A 32 14.38 -2.40 -7.12
CA GLU A 32 14.45 -3.53 -6.15
C GLU A 32 14.51 -3.08 -4.69
N THR A 33 15.14 -1.94 -4.42
CA THR A 33 15.20 -1.37 -3.07
C THR A 33 13.82 -0.92 -2.60
N LEU A 34 13.05 -0.27 -3.49
CA LEU A 34 11.70 0.17 -3.19
C LEU A 34 10.76 -1.03 -3.03
N LEU A 35 10.90 -2.06 -3.86
CA LEU A 35 10.17 -3.31 -3.71
C LEU A 35 10.37 -3.92 -2.31
N GLY A 36 11.64 -4.03 -1.86
CA GLY A 36 11.96 -4.54 -0.54
C GLY A 36 11.31 -3.72 0.60
N LEU A 37 11.30 -2.40 0.47
CA LEU A 37 10.63 -1.51 1.42
C LEU A 37 9.10 -1.69 1.40
N ASN A 38 8.49 -1.77 0.23
CA ASN A 38 7.05 -1.95 0.06
C ASN A 38 6.58 -3.29 0.66
N LEU A 39 7.32 -4.38 0.41
CA LEU A 39 7.03 -5.69 0.99
C LEU A 39 7.17 -5.66 2.53
N ALA A 40 8.23 -5.03 3.04
CA ALA A 40 8.42 -4.91 4.48
C ALA A 40 7.36 -4.01 5.15
N SER A 41 6.87 -2.98 4.44
CA SER A 41 5.77 -2.13 4.89
C SER A 41 4.45 -2.91 4.92
N ALA A 42 4.11 -3.61 3.82
CA ALA A 42 2.92 -4.43 3.72
C ALA A 42 2.86 -5.53 4.80
N ALA A 43 4.00 -6.17 5.10
CA ALA A 43 4.07 -7.18 6.16
C ALA A 43 3.81 -6.60 7.56
N ARG A 44 4.16 -5.33 7.81
CA ARG A 44 3.94 -4.66 9.12
C ARG A 44 2.58 -4.00 9.23
N TYR A 45 1.93 -3.70 8.11
CA TYR A 45 0.70 -2.91 8.04
C TYR A 45 -0.42 -3.43 8.96
N PRO A 46 -0.71 -4.74 9.04
CA PRO A 46 -1.77 -5.24 9.93
C PRO A 46 -1.51 -4.95 11.41
N ALA A 47 -0.27 -5.08 11.87
CA ALA A 47 0.08 -4.79 13.26
C ALA A 47 0.02 -3.29 13.55
N PHE A 48 0.52 -2.47 12.63
CA PHE A 48 0.43 -1.02 12.71
C PHE A 48 -1.02 -0.52 12.82
N VAL A 49 -1.93 -1.09 12.01
CA VAL A 49 -3.36 -0.80 12.09
C VAL A 49 -3.90 -1.13 13.47
N ALA A 50 -3.65 -2.33 13.99
CA ALA A 50 -4.15 -2.73 15.30
C ALA A 50 -3.66 -1.80 16.43
N GLU A 51 -2.38 -1.43 16.42
CA GLU A 51 -1.80 -0.49 17.39
C GLU A 51 -2.44 0.90 17.30
N LEU A 52 -2.72 1.38 16.08
CA LEU A 52 -3.33 2.69 15.85
C LEU A 52 -4.80 2.73 16.29
N GLU A 53 -5.56 1.68 15.98
CA GLU A 53 -6.95 1.53 16.41
C GLU A 53 -7.05 1.44 17.94
N GLU A 54 -6.14 0.71 18.60
CA GLU A 54 -6.06 0.64 20.05
C GLU A 54 -5.76 2.01 20.68
N ALA A 55 -4.78 2.74 20.13
CA ALA A 55 -4.34 4.02 20.67
C ALA A 55 -5.37 5.16 20.46
N THR A 56 -6.20 5.07 19.42
CA THR A 56 -7.12 6.15 19.02
C THR A 56 -8.59 5.83 19.28
N GLY A 57 -8.96 4.56 19.35
CA GLY A 57 -10.35 4.11 19.37
C GLY A 57 -11.12 4.32 18.06
N LEU A 58 -10.42 4.62 16.96
CA LEU A 58 -11.01 4.89 15.64
C LEU A 58 -10.70 3.73 14.68
N ASP A 59 -11.70 3.28 13.92
CA ASP A 59 -11.52 2.35 12.81
C ASP A 59 -10.84 3.07 11.63
N VAL A 60 -9.79 2.46 11.08
CA VAL A 60 -9.04 3.02 9.94
C VAL A 60 -9.49 2.49 8.58
N GLY A 61 -10.41 1.52 8.56
CA GLY A 61 -10.99 0.97 7.34
C GLY A 61 -10.08 0.00 6.57
N HIS A 62 -9.07 -0.58 7.22
CA HIS A 62 -8.15 -1.53 6.59
C HIS A 62 -8.84 -2.87 6.28
N ARG A 63 -8.69 -3.36 5.04
CA ARG A 63 -9.31 -4.61 4.58
C ARG A 63 -8.27 -5.60 4.04
N ALA A 64 -8.10 -6.72 4.74
CA ALA A 64 -7.26 -7.83 4.29
C ALA A 64 -7.98 -8.74 3.27
N CYS A 65 -8.52 -8.17 2.19
CA CYS A 65 -9.26 -8.91 1.16
C CYS A 65 -8.43 -9.28 -0.09
N GLY A 66 -7.16 -8.91 -0.11
CA GLY A 66 -6.28 -9.10 -1.27
C GLY A 66 -6.62 -8.17 -2.44
N THR A 67 -5.88 -8.35 -3.53
CA THR A 67 -5.97 -7.55 -4.77
C THR A 67 -6.24 -8.46 -5.96
N LEU A 68 -7.18 -8.07 -6.83
CA LEU A 68 -7.45 -8.74 -8.10
C LEU A 68 -6.87 -7.92 -9.25
N ALA A 69 -5.80 -8.42 -9.87
CA ALA A 69 -5.27 -7.87 -11.13
C ALA A 69 -5.87 -8.62 -12.33
N VAL A 70 -6.34 -7.88 -13.33
CA VAL A 70 -7.01 -8.42 -14.53
C VAL A 70 -6.23 -8.01 -15.77
N ALA A 71 -5.86 -8.98 -16.61
CA ALA A 71 -5.23 -8.73 -17.89
C ALA A 71 -6.27 -8.61 -19.01
N LEU A 72 -6.22 -7.51 -19.77
CA LEU A 72 -7.15 -7.27 -20.88
C LEU A 72 -6.60 -7.83 -22.19
N ASP A 73 -5.28 -7.83 -22.37
CA ASP A 73 -4.63 -8.32 -23.59
C ASP A 73 -3.49 -9.31 -23.32
N ALA A 74 -2.73 -9.63 -24.36
CA ALA A 74 -1.64 -10.60 -24.29
C ALA A 74 -0.42 -10.08 -23.53
N ASP A 75 -0.18 -8.78 -23.60
CA ASP A 75 0.98 -8.14 -22.98
C ASP A 75 0.72 -8.00 -21.47
N ASP A 76 -0.49 -7.62 -21.07
CA ASP A 76 -0.92 -7.65 -19.67
C ASP A 76 -0.78 -9.07 -19.07
N ARG A 77 -1.18 -10.10 -19.83
CA ARG A 77 -1.06 -11.50 -19.38
C ARG A 77 0.39 -11.93 -19.20
N ALA A 78 1.29 -11.47 -20.08
CA ALA A 78 2.71 -11.75 -19.95
C ALA A 78 3.26 -11.07 -18.69
N HIS A 79 2.94 -9.81 -18.48
CA HIS A 79 3.35 -9.05 -17.31
C HIS A 79 2.84 -9.67 -15.99
N LEU A 80 1.56 -10.06 -15.92
CA LEU A 80 1.01 -10.71 -14.72
C LEU A 80 1.67 -12.06 -14.42
N ARG A 81 2.16 -12.79 -15.44
CA ARG A 81 2.92 -14.04 -15.22
C ARG A 81 4.30 -13.79 -14.65
N GLU A 82 4.98 -12.75 -15.13
CA GLU A 82 6.27 -12.32 -14.56
C GLU A 82 6.09 -11.89 -13.11
N LEU A 83 5.08 -11.07 -12.82
CA LEU A 83 4.75 -10.63 -11.47
C LEU A 83 4.40 -11.79 -10.54
N HIS A 84 3.66 -12.80 -11.01
CA HIS A 84 3.30 -13.97 -10.21
C HIS A 84 4.48 -14.88 -9.88
N ALA A 85 5.55 -14.82 -10.67
CA ALA A 85 6.75 -15.62 -10.45
C ALA A 85 7.73 -14.99 -9.43
N LEU A 86 7.50 -13.73 -9.01
CA LEU A 86 8.23 -13.05 -7.93
C LEU A 86 7.78 -13.55 -6.55
#